data_AF-A0A537Y6K6-F1
#
_entry.id   AF-A0A537Y6K6-F1
#
_cell.length_a   1.000
_cell.length_b   1.000
_cell.length_c   1.000
_cell.angle_alpha   90.00
_cell.angle_beta   90.00
_cell.angle_gamma   90.00
#
_symmetry.space_group_name_H-M   'P 1'
#
loop_
_entity.id
_entity.type
_entity.pdbx_description
1 polymer ?
#
loop_
_entity_poly.entity_id
_entity_poly.type
_entity_poly.pdbx_seq_one_letter_code
_entity_poly.pdbx_strand_id
1 'polypeptide(L)' 'MNTSIRKVTLAITVVFLALFINLQVVQVARSHQYSTDPRNPRLLARELNIKRGEILAADGTVLAESQATGN' A
#
# COMPACT_ATOMS: atom_id res chain seq x y z
N MET A 1 21.10 -8.52 -41.38
CA MET A 1 20.78 -8.16 -39.98
C MET A 1 21.26 -9.29 -39.09
N ASN A 2 21.99 -9.01 -38.01
CA ASN A 2 22.74 -10.03 -37.27
C ASN A 2 21.82 -10.98 -36.48
N THR A 3 21.68 -12.21 -36.94
CA THR A 3 20.77 -13.24 -36.38
C THR A 3 21.08 -13.56 -34.93
N SER A 4 22.35 -13.52 -34.54
CA SER A 4 22.78 -13.76 -33.16
C SER A 4 22.30 -12.66 -32.23
N ILE A 5 22.41 -11.39 -32.65
CA ILE A 5 21.91 -10.24 -31.87
C ILE A 5 20.39 -10.36 -31.68
N ARG A 6 19.65 -10.69 -32.74
CA ARG A 6 18.17 -10.82 -32.67
C ARG A 6 17.71 -11.88 -31.66
N LYS A 7 18.42 -12.99 -31.53
CA LYS A 7 18.10 -14.05 -30.56
C LYS A 7 18.30 -13.58 -29.12
N VAL A 8 19.40 -12.88 -28.85
CA VAL A 8 19.69 -12.33 -27.51
C VAL A 8 18.66 -11.28 -27.13
N THR A 9 18.34 -10.34 -28.03
CA THR A 9 17.29 -9.35 -27.79
C THR A 9 15.95 -10.01 -27.47
N LEU A 10 15.55 -11.03 -28.24
CA LEU A 10 14.31 -11.76 -27.98
C LEU A 10 14.31 -12.42 -26.60
N ALA A 11 15.42 -13.07 -26.21
CA ALA A 11 15.53 -13.70 -24.90
C ALA A 11 15.39 -12.68 -23.76
N ILE A 12 16.08 -11.54 -23.86
CA ILE A 12 15.98 -10.46 -22.86
C ILE A 12 14.55 -9.91 -22.79
N THR A 13 13.90 -9.66 -23.94
CA THR A 13 12.51 -9.18 -23.99
C THR A 13 11.57 -10.15 -23.30
N VAL A 14 11.71 -11.46 -23.53
CA VAL A 14 10.86 -12.48 -22.88
C VAL A 14 11.04 -12.47 -21.36
N VAL A 15 12.29 -12.37 -20.86
CA VAL A 15 12.56 -12.29 -19.42
C VAL A 15 11.96 -11.02 -18.80
N PHE A 16 12.12 -9.87 -19.46
CA PHE A 16 11.50 -8.62 -18.99
C PHE A 16 9.98 -8.68 -19.00
N LEU A 17 9.38 -9.32 -20.01
CA LEU A 17 7.94 -9.49 -20.08
C LEU A 17 7.43 -10.39 -18.94
N ALA A 18 8.17 -11.45 -18.61
CA ALA A 18 7.84 -12.31 -17.48
C ALA A 18 7.90 -11.55 -16.14
N LEU A 19 8.91 -10.70 -15.95
CA LEU A 19 9.02 -9.83 -14.78
C LEU A 19 7.88 -8.81 -14.72
N PHE A 20 7.52 -8.21 -15.85
CA PHE A 20 6.41 -7.27 -15.95
C PHE A 20 5.09 -7.93 -15.54
N ILE A 21 4.80 -9.14 -16.03
CA ILE A 21 3.61 -9.90 -15.65
C ILE A 21 3.62 -10.20 -14.14
N ASN A 22 4.76 -10.63 -13.60
CA ASN A 22 4.89 -10.92 -12.16
C ASN A 22 4.56 -9.67 -11.31
N LEU A 23 5.07 -8.52 -11.73
CA LEU A 23 4.80 -7.24 -11.08
C LEU A 23 3.30 -6.92 -11.07
N GLN A 24 2.60 -7.09 -12.19
CA GLN A 24 1.16 -6.86 -12.26
C GLN A 24 0.36 -7.80 -11.34
N VAL A 25 0.78 -9.07 -11.22
CA VAL A 25 0.13 -10.04 -10.29
C VAL A 25 0.26 -9.58 -8.84
N VAL A 26 1.45 -9.15 -8.44
CA VAL A 26 1.70 -8.62 -7.08
C VAL A 26 0.87 -7.37 -6.82
N GLN A 27 0.82 -6.44 -7.78
CA GLN A 27 0.13 -5.17 -7.63
C GLN A 27 -1.39 -5.24 -7.72
N VAL A 28 -1.96 -6.16 -8.50
CA VAL A 28 -3.43 -6.23 -8.71
C VAL A 28 -4.04 -7.36 -7.92
N ALA A 29 -3.56 -8.59 -8.08
CA ALA A 29 -4.18 -9.77 -7.46
C ALA A 29 -3.87 -9.87 -5.96
N ARG A 30 -2.64 -9.51 -5.56
CA ARG A 30 -2.20 -9.61 -4.15
C ARG A 30 -2.26 -8.30 -3.36
N SER A 31 -2.56 -7.18 -4.02
CA SER A 31 -2.64 -5.87 -3.36
C SER A 31 -3.64 -5.84 -2.21
N HIS A 32 -4.79 -6.50 -2.36
CA HIS A 32 -5.77 -6.58 -1.28
C HIS A 32 -5.20 -7.34 -0.07
N GLN A 33 -4.62 -8.53 -0.29
CA GLN A 33 -4.00 -9.32 0.77
C GLN A 33 -2.90 -8.56 1.50
N TYR A 34 -2.02 -7.85 0.79
CA TYR A 34 -0.94 -7.07 1.42
C TYR A 34 -1.45 -5.81 2.13
N SER A 35 -2.56 -5.24 1.68
CA SER A 35 -3.16 -4.04 2.30
C SER A 35 -3.94 -4.38 3.57
N THR A 36 -4.51 -5.59 3.66
CA THR A 36 -5.30 -6.05 4.81
C THR A 36 -4.53 -6.95 5.77
N ASP A 37 -3.26 -7.26 5.49
CA ASP A 37 -2.44 -8.08 6.38
C ASP A 37 -2.27 -7.37 7.74
N PRO A 38 -2.63 -8.00 8.87
CA PRO A 38 -2.45 -7.43 10.21
C PRO A 38 -0.98 -7.12 10.56
N ARG A 39 -0.02 -7.70 9.83
CA ARG A 39 1.41 -7.37 9.94
C ARG A 39 1.80 -6.12 9.16
N ASN A 40 0.87 -5.47 8.44
CA ASN A 40 1.14 -4.25 7.69
C ASN A 40 1.14 -3.03 8.64
N PRO A 41 2.30 -2.40 8.91
CA PRO A 41 2.38 -1.25 9.81
C PRO A 41 1.61 -0.03 9.29
N ARG A 42 1.33 0.06 7.97
CA ARG A 42 0.53 1.14 7.38
C ARG A 42 -0.93 1.06 7.81
N LEU A 43 -1.45 -0.13 8.07
CA LEU A 43 -2.81 -0.33 8.57
C LEU A 43 -2.92 0.19 10.01
N LEU A 44 -1.94 -0.13 10.86
CA LEU A 44 -1.88 0.37 12.24
C LEU A 44 -1.72 1.89 12.26
N ALA A 45 -0.84 2.45 11.42
CA ALA A 45 -0.69 3.90 11.30
C ALA A 45 -1.98 4.60 10.83
N ARG A 46 -2.76 3.96 9.95
CA ARG A 46 -4.06 4.50 9.50
C ARG A 46 -5.06 4.51 10.65
N GLU A 47 -5.16 3.43 11.42
CA GLU A 47 -6.05 3.32 12.58
C GLU A 47 -5.69 4.37 13.64
N LEU A 48 -4.40 4.53 13.95
CA LEU A 48 -3.93 5.52 14.92
C LEU A 48 -4.10 6.98 14.46
N ASN A 49 -4.22 7.23 13.15
CA ASN A 49 -4.46 8.58 12.62
C ASN A 49 -5.94 9.00 12.67
N ILE A 50 -6.86 8.10 13.03
CA ILE A 50 -8.29 8.44 13.13
C ILE A 50 -8.53 9.16 14.45
N LYS A 51 -8.58 10.50 14.41
CA LYS A 51 -9.08 11.32 15.52
C LYS A 51 -10.60 11.23 15.58
N ARG A 52 -11.15 10.86 16.74
CA ARG A 52 -12.59 10.95 16.99
C ARG A 52 -12.96 12.41 17.22
N GLY A 53 -14.17 12.79 16.79
CA GLY A 53 -14.73 14.11 17.07
C GLY A 53 -14.86 14.37 18.57
N GLU A 54 -14.86 15.66 18.92
CA GLU A 54 -15.01 16.11 20.30
C GLU A 54 -16.41 15.80 20.83
N ILE A 55 -16.50 15.43 22.11
CA ILE A 55 -17.76 15.29 22.82
C ILE A 55 -18.06 16.61 23.50
N LEU A 56 -19.17 17.25 23.13
CA LEU A 56 -19.59 18.55 23.65
C LEU A 56 -20.77 18.38 24.62
N ALA A 57 -20.74 19.12 25.72
CA ALA A 57 -21.92 19.34 26.57
C ALA A 57 -22.93 20.25 25.86
N ALA A 58 -24.17 20.31 26.37
CA ALA A 58 -25.26 21.10 25.76
C ALA A 58 -24.96 22.62 25.69
N ASP A 59 -24.02 23.09 26.51
CA ASP A 59 -23.53 24.45 26.58
C ASP A 59 -22.28 24.71 25.70
N GLY A 60 -21.79 23.70 24.98
CA GLY A 60 -20.60 23.78 24.13
C GLY A 60 -19.28 23.47 24.85
N THR A 61 -19.30 23.10 26.13
CA THR A 61 -18.08 22.72 26.85
C THR A 61 -17.52 21.39 26.32
N VAL A 62 -16.23 21.34 25.98
CA VAL A 62 -15.55 20.11 25.55
C VAL A 62 -15.39 19.17 26.73
N LEU A 63 -16.03 17.99 26.66
CA LEU A 63 -15.98 16.95 27.67
C LEU A 63 -14.92 15.89 27.38
N ALA A 64 -14.62 15.64 26.11
CA ALA A 64 -13.57 14.72 25.68
C ALA A 64 -13.07 15.05 24.28
N GLU A 65 -11.77 14.93 24.06
CA GLU A 65 -11.09 15.19 22.79
C GLU A 65 -10.01 14.14 22.50
N SER A 66 -9.69 13.93 21.22
CA SER A 66 -8.64 13.00 20.79
C SER A 66 -7.28 13.71 20.72
N GLN A 67 -6.40 13.42 21.67
CA GLN A 67 -5.02 13.92 21.71
C GLN A 67 -4.09 13.04 20.86
N ALA A 68 -3.14 13.65 20.15
CA ALA A 68 -2.14 12.88 19.40
C ALA A 68 -1.18 12.20 20.39
N THR A 69 -1.02 10.89 20.30
CA THR A 69 0.02 10.17 21.05
C THR A 69 1.35 10.36 20.33
N GLY A 70 2.15 11.31 20.81
CA GLY A 70 3.53 11.50 20.36
C GLY A 70 4.48 10.53 21.06
N ASN A 71 5.38 9.92 20.28
CA ASN A 71 6.67 9.41 20.79
C ASN A 71 7.73 10.50 20.62
#